data_AF-A0A2D9HXN9-F1
#
_entry.id   AF-A0A2D9HXN9-F1
#
_cell.length_a   1.000
_cell.length_b   1.000
_cell.length_c   1.000
_cell.angle_alpha   90.00
_cell.angle_beta   90.00
_cell.angle_gamma   90.00
#
_symmetry.space_group_name_H-M   'P 1'
#
loop_
_entity.id
_entity.type
_entity.pdbx_description
1 polymer ?
#
loop_
_entity_poly.entity_id
_entity_poly.type
_entity_poly.pdbx_seq_one_letter_code
_entity_poly.pdbx_strand_id
1 'polypeptide(L)'
;MATLFLPSTFEERGVTVPFTTDVARNARLRGEVAEEREFLLPALSGGKGTYVVPFKALSGTIDLNLYDQALLEHLTDAQTFTPFDLRRIVMEVDAKGYGGVPKAKAAKKALKDERTVISYNQCLLILRALRVLSTDPIELDVNDLMTEDGQSQAKEQFKRYSEKWNTTSEELMRKFQLWANIIWAIGARETEYPGYLTQTYSNIQLMIDEIKEHLAKEPPEVQFVGRGVIEAAALTSDIALREMDACWGYEIDL
;
A
#
# COMPACT_ATOMS: atom_id res chain seq x y z
N MET A 1 -25.93 -4.43 22.54
CA MET A 1 -24.66 -4.32 21.80
C MET A 1 -24.65 -2.94 21.16
N ALA A 2 -23.81 -2.02 21.65
CA ALA A 2 -23.67 -0.73 20.99
C ALA A 2 -22.96 -0.99 19.65
N THR A 3 -23.70 -0.88 18.56
CA THR A 3 -23.14 -0.76 17.22
C THR A 3 -22.27 0.49 17.23
N LEU A 4 -20.98 0.32 17.46
CA LEU A 4 -20.00 1.39 17.28
C LEU A 4 -20.11 1.81 15.82
N PHE A 5 -20.73 2.97 15.57
CA PHE A 5 -20.66 3.68 14.30
C PHE A 5 -19.19 4.10 14.09
N LEU A 6 -18.35 3.12 13.73
CA LEU A 6 -17.02 3.41 13.23
C LEU A 6 -17.21 4.01 11.85
N PRO A 7 -16.65 5.19 11.57
CA PRO A 7 -16.80 5.81 10.28
C PRO A 7 -16.37 4.83 9.19
N SER A 8 -17.17 4.74 8.13
CA SER A 8 -17.06 3.64 7.16
C SER A 8 -16.05 3.93 6.04
N THR A 9 -15.77 5.21 5.77
CA THR A 9 -14.89 5.64 4.68
C THR A 9 -13.58 6.22 5.22
N PHE A 10 -12.56 6.31 4.35
CA PHE A 10 -11.31 7.01 4.70
C PHE A 10 -11.51 8.51 4.86
N GLU A 11 -12.49 9.09 4.16
CA GLU A 11 -12.83 10.52 4.28
C GLU A 11 -13.29 10.87 5.70
N GLU A 12 -14.08 9.99 6.32
CA GLU A 12 -14.58 10.20 7.69
C GLU A 12 -13.56 9.76 8.75
N ARG A 13 -12.88 8.62 8.52
CA ARG A 13 -11.88 8.08 9.46
C ARG A 13 -10.59 8.91 9.47
N GLY A 14 -10.19 9.43 8.33
CA GLY A 14 -8.89 10.05 8.08
C GLY A 14 -7.74 9.05 7.92
N VAL A 15 -6.69 9.49 7.25
CA VAL A 15 -5.43 8.76 7.04
C VAL A 15 -4.36 9.26 8.01
N THR A 16 -3.59 8.35 8.60
CA THR A 16 -2.52 8.71 9.54
C THR A 16 -1.33 9.31 8.81
N VAL A 17 -1.02 10.58 9.08
CA VAL A 17 0.13 11.28 8.50
C VAL A 17 1.38 11.05 9.37
N PRO A 18 2.49 10.54 8.81
CA PRO A 18 3.67 10.15 9.59
C PRO A 18 4.55 11.36 9.91
N PHE A 19 3.97 12.39 10.53
CA PHE A 19 4.75 13.49 11.07
C PHE A 19 5.73 13.00 12.14
N THR A 20 6.88 13.65 12.18
CA THR A 20 8.00 13.35 13.09
C THR A 20 8.05 14.30 14.28
N THR A 21 7.41 15.46 14.17
CA THR A 21 7.20 16.44 15.25
C THR A 21 6.29 15.85 16.30
N ASP A 22 6.76 15.81 17.55
CA ASP A 22 6.13 15.06 18.65
C ASP A 22 4.65 15.38 18.86
N VAL A 23 4.27 16.66 18.81
CA VAL A 23 2.89 17.11 19.02
C VAL A 23 1.95 16.78 17.85
N ALA A 24 2.49 16.56 16.65
CA ALA A 24 1.75 16.14 15.46
C ALA A 24 1.87 14.63 15.21
N ARG A 25 2.59 13.91 16.08
CA ARG A 25 2.80 12.47 15.96
C ARG A 25 1.43 11.78 16.08
N ASN A 26 1.10 10.95 15.09
CA ASN A 26 -0.21 10.30 14.93
C ASN A 26 -1.35 11.23 14.51
N ALA A 27 -1.06 12.39 13.92
CA ALA A 27 -2.08 13.19 13.27
C ALA A 27 -2.83 12.38 12.20
N ARG A 28 -4.14 12.56 12.10
CA ARG A 28 -4.93 11.99 11.01
C ARG A 28 -5.52 13.10 10.16
N LEU A 29 -5.27 13.05 8.87
CA LEU A 29 -5.85 13.96 7.89
C LEU A 29 -7.16 13.39 7.38
N ARG A 30 -8.24 14.18 7.44
CA ARG A 30 -9.56 13.81 6.92
C ARG A 30 -10.20 14.94 6.11
N GLY A 31 -11.29 14.62 5.43
CA GLY A 31 -12.01 15.54 4.52
C GLY A 31 -11.75 15.24 3.04
N GLU A 32 -12.81 15.29 2.25
CA GLU A 32 -12.79 15.01 0.81
C GLU A 32 -12.29 16.23 0.01
N VAL A 33 -12.86 17.40 0.33
CA VAL A 33 -12.62 18.67 -0.38
C VAL A 33 -11.52 19.47 0.32
N ALA A 34 -10.62 20.09 -0.46
CA ALA A 34 -9.44 20.79 0.05
C ALA A 34 -9.73 21.84 1.12
N GLU A 35 -10.84 22.58 0.98
CA GLU A 35 -11.29 23.61 1.90
C GLU A 35 -11.77 23.06 3.25
N GLU A 36 -12.25 21.82 3.29
CA GLU A 36 -12.80 21.16 4.48
C GLU A 36 -11.78 20.24 5.17
N ARG A 37 -10.55 20.17 4.66
CA ARG A 37 -9.51 19.31 5.22
C ARG A 37 -9.12 19.77 6.61
N GLU A 38 -8.98 18.78 7.49
CA GLU A 38 -8.57 19.01 8.87
C GLU A 38 -7.74 17.86 9.41
N PHE A 39 -6.88 18.21 10.37
CA PHE A 39 -6.08 17.29 11.14
C PHE A 39 -6.76 16.99 12.46
N LEU A 40 -6.91 15.69 12.75
CA LEU A 40 -7.24 15.17 14.07
C LEU A 40 -5.92 14.89 14.80
N LEU A 41 -5.64 15.68 15.83
CA LEU A 41 -4.47 15.49 16.68
C LEU A 41 -4.88 14.78 17.98
N PRO A 42 -4.12 13.77 18.43
CA PRO A 42 -4.33 13.19 19.75
C PRO A 42 -4.14 14.28 20.83
N ALA A 43 -4.80 14.13 21.98
CA ALA A 43 -4.70 15.11 23.06
C ALA A 43 -3.24 15.40 23.43
N LEU A 44 -2.83 16.66 23.21
CA LEU A 44 -1.45 17.15 23.36
C LEU A 44 -0.91 17.08 24.80
N SER A 45 -1.76 16.80 25.79
CA SER A 45 -1.47 16.80 27.23
C SER A 45 -1.71 15.46 27.92
N GLY A 46 -1.86 14.36 27.17
CA GLY A 46 -2.17 13.04 27.74
C GLY A 46 -3.59 12.88 28.31
N GLY A 47 -4.44 13.91 28.13
CA GLY A 47 -5.86 13.86 28.48
C GLY A 47 -6.72 13.08 27.49
N LYS A 48 -8.02 12.99 27.75
CA LYS A 48 -9.00 12.43 26.80
C LYS A 48 -9.50 13.55 25.88
N GLY A 49 -9.27 13.42 24.57
CA GLY A 49 -9.78 14.37 23.59
C GLY A 49 -9.07 14.27 22.24
N THR A 50 -9.66 14.90 21.22
CA THR A 50 -9.07 15.05 19.89
C THR A 50 -9.16 16.52 19.52
N TYR A 51 -8.02 17.11 19.17
CA TYR A 51 -8.02 18.47 18.63
C TYR A 51 -8.27 18.40 17.14
N VAL A 52 -9.19 19.25 16.67
CA VAL A 52 -9.51 19.39 15.26
C VAL A 52 -8.87 20.69 14.78
N VAL A 53 -7.90 20.57 13.88
CA VAL A 53 -7.13 21.71 13.37
C VAL A 53 -7.35 21.81 11.87
N PRO A 54 -7.86 22.95 11.35
CA PRO A 54 -7.98 23.16 9.91
C PRO A 54 -6.64 22.93 9.21
N PHE A 55 -6.64 22.30 8.03
CA PHE A 55 -5.42 21.92 7.31
C PHE A 55 -4.43 23.09 7.16
N LYS A 56 -4.95 24.25 6.72
CA LYS A 56 -4.16 25.49 6.51
C LYS A 56 -3.63 26.12 7.80
N ALA A 57 -4.20 25.75 8.95
CA ALA A 57 -3.82 26.31 10.25
C ALA A 57 -2.73 25.47 10.96
N LEU A 58 -2.40 24.28 10.47
CA LEU A 58 -1.49 23.36 11.18
C LEU A 58 -0.12 23.99 11.44
N SER A 59 0.54 24.53 10.40
CA SER A 59 1.88 25.14 10.53
C SER A 59 1.89 26.45 11.33
N GLY A 60 0.75 27.12 11.47
CA GLY A 60 0.60 28.28 12.36
C GLY A 60 0.27 27.90 13.81
N THR A 61 -0.15 26.67 14.06
CA THR A 61 -0.53 26.16 15.39
C THR A 61 0.60 25.34 16.02
N ILE A 62 1.40 24.66 15.20
CA ILE A 62 2.47 23.75 15.61
C ILE A 62 3.74 24.11 14.84
N ASP A 63 4.85 24.25 15.57
CA ASP A 63 6.19 24.39 15.00
C ASP A 63 6.65 23.06 14.40
N LEU A 64 6.32 22.85 13.12
CA LEU A 64 6.75 21.67 12.36
C LEU A 64 8.23 21.77 12.00
N ASN A 65 8.95 20.65 12.11
CA ASN A 65 10.33 20.56 11.60
C ASN A 65 10.38 20.57 10.07
N LEU A 66 11.59 20.70 9.50
CA LEU A 66 11.78 20.80 8.04
C LEU A 66 11.17 19.63 7.26
N TYR A 67 11.26 18.41 7.79
CA TYR A 67 10.69 17.22 7.13
C TYR A 67 9.17 17.32 7.07
N ASP A 68 8.54 17.65 8.19
CA ASP A 68 7.09 17.74 8.31
C ASP A 68 6.50 18.94 7.54
N GLN A 69 7.25 20.04 7.44
CA GLN A 69 6.89 21.17 6.57
C GLN A 69 6.88 20.75 5.10
N ALA A 70 7.92 20.04 4.64
CA ALA A 70 7.97 19.53 3.28
C ALA A 70 6.84 18.53 3.02
N LEU A 71 6.52 17.66 3.97
CA LEU A 71 5.40 16.73 3.87
C LEU A 71 4.06 17.48 3.76
N LEU A 72 3.83 18.50 4.60
CA LEU A 72 2.60 19.31 4.55
C LEU A 72 2.45 20.06 3.22
N GLU A 73 3.55 20.57 2.66
CA GLU A 73 3.55 21.21 1.34
C GLU A 73 3.06 20.24 0.25
N HIS A 74 3.59 19.01 0.21
CA HIS A 74 3.16 18.01 -0.77
C HIS A 74 1.71 17.56 -0.57
N LEU A 75 1.24 17.51 0.68
CA LEU A 75 -0.17 17.22 0.98
C LEU A 75 -1.11 18.34 0.52
N THR A 76 -0.62 19.57 0.37
CA THR A 76 -1.44 20.70 -0.10
C THR A 76 -1.86 20.50 -1.56
N ASP A 77 -0.96 19.96 -2.39
CA ASP A 77 -1.18 19.78 -3.82
C ASP A 77 -1.98 18.52 -4.17
N ALA A 78 -2.19 17.62 -3.19
CA ALA A 78 -2.88 16.36 -3.43
C ALA A 78 -4.41 16.52 -3.54
N GLN A 79 -5.00 15.85 -4.53
CA GLN A 79 -6.45 15.86 -4.77
C GLN A 79 -7.20 14.89 -3.85
N THR A 80 -6.65 13.69 -3.63
CA THR A 80 -7.22 12.61 -2.82
C THR A 80 -6.28 12.19 -1.68
N PHE A 81 -6.85 11.66 -0.59
CA PHE A 81 -6.10 11.17 0.58
C PHE A 81 -6.52 9.75 0.92
N THR A 82 -6.08 8.82 0.08
CA THR A 82 -6.08 7.40 0.44
C THR A 82 -4.77 7.04 1.14
N PRO A 83 -4.71 5.91 1.89
CA PRO A 83 -3.44 5.40 2.40
C PRO A 83 -2.37 5.20 1.32
N PHE A 84 -2.78 4.86 0.09
CA PHE A 84 -1.88 4.72 -1.05
C PHE A 84 -1.31 6.05 -1.53
N ASP A 85 -2.15 7.08 -1.63
CA ASP A 85 -1.71 8.43 -1.99
C ASP A 85 -0.71 8.96 -0.97
N LEU A 86 -1.03 8.81 0.31
CA LEU A 86 -0.16 9.25 1.38
C LEU A 86 1.18 8.52 1.37
N ARG A 87 1.18 7.19 1.19
CA ARG A 87 2.41 6.40 1.05
C ARG A 87 3.27 6.95 -0.10
N ARG A 88 2.68 7.22 -1.26
CA ARG A 88 3.39 7.76 -2.41
C ARG A 88 4.00 9.13 -2.12
N ILE A 89 3.22 10.04 -1.52
CA ILE A 89 3.69 11.37 -1.10
C ILE A 89 4.88 11.26 -0.14
N VAL A 90 4.78 10.39 0.88
CA VAL A 90 5.87 10.15 1.84
C VAL A 90 7.12 9.63 1.14
N MET A 91 6.98 8.70 0.19
CA MET A 91 8.11 8.20 -0.59
C MET A 91 8.75 9.29 -1.46
N GLU A 92 7.97 10.19 -2.04
CA GLU A 92 8.48 11.31 -2.83
C GLU A 92 9.27 12.30 -1.96
N VAL A 93 8.74 12.64 -0.77
CA VAL A 93 9.42 13.48 0.22
C VAL A 93 10.71 12.83 0.69
N ASP A 94 10.68 11.53 1.04
CA ASP A 94 11.88 10.79 1.44
C ASP A 94 12.90 10.73 0.31
N ALA A 95 12.48 10.45 -0.93
CA ALA A 95 13.36 10.35 -2.10
C ALA A 95 14.08 11.68 -2.43
N LYS A 96 13.46 12.83 -2.10
CA LYS A 96 14.06 14.17 -2.18
C LYS A 96 15.13 14.44 -1.12
N GLY A 97 15.20 13.60 -0.07
CA GLY A 97 16.28 13.65 0.93
C GLY A 97 15.92 14.33 2.24
N TYR A 98 14.68 14.82 2.42
CA TYR A 98 14.25 15.46 3.66
C TYR A 98 14.38 14.54 4.87
N GLY A 99 14.19 13.23 4.68
CA GLY A 99 14.31 12.20 5.72
C GLY A 99 15.75 11.72 5.96
N GLY A 100 16.75 12.32 5.31
CA GLY A 100 18.14 11.89 5.33
C GLY A 100 18.49 10.79 4.31
N VAL A 101 19.79 10.54 4.14
CA VAL A 101 20.32 9.61 3.12
C VAL A 101 19.75 8.20 3.21
N PRO A 102 19.59 7.58 4.40
CA PRO A 102 19.04 6.23 4.50
C PRO A 102 17.59 6.14 3.99
N LYS A 103 16.72 7.08 4.40
CA LYS A 103 15.32 7.13 3.94
C LYS A 103 15.23 7.41 2.45
N ALA A 104 16.07 8.32 1.93
CA ALA A 104 16.10 8.61 0.50
C ALA A 104 16.48 7.40 -0.36
N LYS A 105 17.48 6.62 0.09
CA LYS A 105 17.88 5.39 -0.59
C LYS A 105 16.78 4.33 -0.53
N ALA A 106 16.14 4.17 0.63
CA ALA A 106 15.04 3.23 0.82
C ALA A 106 13.83 3.59 -0.05
N ALA A 107 13.43 4.87 -0.10
CA ALA A 107 12.31 5.34 -0.92
C ALA A 107 12.56 5.14 -2.42
N LYS A 108 13.76 5.49 -2.91
CA LYS A 108 14.14 5.26 -4.32
C LYS A 108 14.13 3.77 -4.67
N LYS A 109 14.57 2.91 -3.75
CA LYS A 109 14.51 1.46 -3.93
C LYS A 109 13.05 0.99 -3.97
N ALA A 110 12.21 1.40 -3.01
CA ALA A 110 10.81 1.02 -2.96
C ALA A 110 10.03 1.41 -4.22
N LEU A 111 10.27 2.62 -4.76
CA LEU A 111 9.68 3.07 -6.03
C LEU A 111 10.14 2.26 -7.24
N LYS A 112 11.39 1.77 -7.22
CA LYS A 112 11.90 0.86 -8.26
C LYS A 112 11.27 -0.53 -8.13
N ASP A 113 11.24 -1.07 -6.92
CA ASP A 113 10.68 -2.39 -6.62
C ASP A 113 9.19 -2.44 -6.98
N GLU A 114 8.44 -1.34 -6.76
CA GLU A 114 7.04 -1.20 -7.18
C GLU A 114 6.85 -1.38 -8.69
N ARG A 115 7.72 -0.77 -9.51
CA ARG A 115 7.69 -0.97 -10.97
C ARG A 115 7.96 -2.42 -11.35
N THR A 116 8.92 -3.07 -10.68
CA THR A 116 9.22 -4.49 -10.89
C THR A 116 8.02 -5.37 -10.57
N VAL A 117 7.35 -5.12 -9.44
CA VAL A 117 6.13 -5.84 -9.03
C VAL A 117 5.02 -5.68 -10.07
N ILE A 118 4.81 -4.47 -10.59
CA ILE A 118 3.82 -4.22 -11.66
C ILE A 118 4.15 -5.02 -12.92
N SER A 119 5.39 -4.94 -13.42
CA SER A 119 5.83 -5.69 -14.60
C SER A 119 5.71 -7.19 -14.41
N TYR A 120 6.10 -7.70 -13.24
CA TYR A 120 6.00 -9.11 -12.91
C TYR A 120 4.54 -9.60 -12.90
N ASN A 121 3.64 -8.86 -12.24
CA ASN A 121 2.22 -9.18 -12.22
C ASN A 121 1.60 -9.14 -13.62
N GLN A 122 2.01 -8.20 -14.48
CA GLN A 122 1.56 -8.18 -15.88
C GLN A 122 1.98 -9.46 -16.61
N CYS A 123 3.22 -9.92 -16.42
CA CYS A 123 3.71 -11.16 -17.02
C CYS A 123 2.90 -12.37 -16.54
N LEU A 124 2.61 -12.47 -15.24
CA LEU A 124 1.76 -13.54 -14.71
C LEU A 124 0.35 -13.54 -15.34
N LEU A 125 -0.26 -12.36 -15.47
CA LEU A 125 -1.58 -12.21 -16.11
C LEU A 125 -1.54 -12.64 -17.58
N ILE A 126 -0.49 -12.29 -18.31
CA ILE A 126 -0.28 -12.72 -19.71
C ILE A 126 -0.15 -14.24 -19.77
N LEU A 127 0.70 -14.86 -18.95
CA LEU A 127 0.88 -16.32 -18.93
C LEU A 127 -0.43 -17.03 -18.60
N ARG A 128 -1.20 -16.52 -17.63
CA ARG A 128 -2.50 -17.10 -17.29
C ARG A 128 -3.48 -16.98 -18.45
N ALA A 129 -3.56 -15.81 -19.08
CA ALA A 129 -4.42 -15.59 -20.23
C ALA A 129 -4.02 -16.47 -21.43
N LEU A 130 -2.74 -16.66 -21.72
CA LEU A 130 -2.28 -17.55 -22.78
C LEU A 130 -2.70 -19.00 -22.53
N ARG A 131 -2.61 -19.48 -21.28
CA ARG A 131 -3.08 -20.83 -20.91
C ARG A 131 -4.59 -21.03 -21.10
N VAL A 132 -5.39 -20.00 -20.85
CA VAL A 132 -6.86 -20.07 -20.94
C VAL A 132 -7.36 -19.82 -22.37
N LEU A 133 -6.71 -18.92 -23.11
CA LEU A 133 -7.22 -18.40 -24.38
C LEU A 133 -6.51 -18.97 -25.61
N SER A 134 -5.27 -19.46 -25.48
CA SER A 134 -4.54 -20.05 -26.61
C SER A 134 -4.90 -21.52 -26.80
N THR A 135 -5.20 -21.89 -28.05
CA THR A 135 -5.44 -23.27 -28.48
C THR A 135 -4.15 -24.10 -28.62
N ASP A 136 -3.00 -23.44 -28.81
CA ASP A 136 -1.69 -24.07 -28.97
C ASP A 136 -0.63 -23.20 -28.27
N PRO A 137 -0.56 -23.25 -26.94
CA PRO A 137 0.25 -22.34 -26.15
C PRO A 137 1.74 -22.63 -26.35
N ILE A 138 2.50 -21.59 -26.71
CA ILE A 138 3.97 -21.62 -26.61
C ILE A 138 4.34 -21.67 -25.14
N GLU A 139 5.33 -22.49 -24.79
CA GLU A 139 5.95 -22.46 -23.47
C GLU A 139 6.72 -21.15 -23.31
N LEU A 140 6.15 -20.24 -22.54
CA LEU A 140 6.77 -18.98 -22.11
C LEU A 140 6.81 -18.97 -20.58
N ASP A 141 7.87 -18.41 -20.03
CA ASP A 141 7.96 -18.10 -18.62
C ASP A 141 7.97 -16.57 -18.35
N VAL A 142 8.11 -16.19 -17.09
CA VAL A 142 8.15 -14.78 -16.71
C VAL A 142 9.42 -14.10 -17.22
N ASN A 143 10.57 -14.77 -17.20
CA ASN A 143 11.83 -14.19 -17.68
C ASN A 143 11.76 -13.88 -19.17
N ASP A 144 11.14 -14.76 -19.96
CA ASP A 144 10.90 -14.53 -21.39
C ASP A 144 10.06 -13.28 -21.60
N LEU A 145 8.94 -13.16 -20.87
CA LEU A 145 8.04 -12.01 -20.94
C LEU A 145 8.62 -10.70 -20.40
N MET A 146 9.70 -10.75 -19.63
CA MET A 146 10.43 -9.53 -19.24
C MET A 146 11.27 -8.96 -20.40
N THR A 147 11.35 -9.66 -21.54
CA THR A 147 12.02 -9.20 -22.76
C THR A 147 11.03 -8.71 -23.82
N GLU A 148 11.48 -7.83 -24.72
CA GLU A 148 10.66 -7.36 -25.85
C GLU A 148 10.28 -8.49 -26.82
N ASP A 149 11.13 -9.51 -26.96
CA ASP A 149 10.87 -10.66 -27.82
C ASP A 149 9.75 -11.53 -27.26
N GLY A 150 9.82 -11.93 -25.98
CA GLY A 150 8.76 -12.71 -25.34
C GLY A 150 7.42 -11.97 -25.33
N GLN A 151 7.42 -10.65 -25.11
CA GLN A 151 6.22 -9.80 -25.24
C GLN A 151 5.64 -9.82 -26.67
N SER A 152 6.49 -9.85 -27.69
CA SER A 152 6.07 -9.93 -29.09
C SER A 152 5.49 -11.31 -29.44
N GLN A 153 6.10 -12.38 -28.91
CA GLN A 153 5.58 -13.74 -29.04
C GLN A 153 4.20 -13.89 -28.39
N ALA A 154 4.00 -13.34 -27.18
CA ALA A 154 2.71 -13.32 -26.52
C ALA A 154 1.64 -12.55 -27.30
N LYS A 155 1.99 -11.38 -27.88
CA LYS A 155 1.09 -10.63 -28.76
C LYS A 155 0.65 -11.42 -29.98
N GLU A 156 1.57 -12.17 -30.60
CA GLU A 156 1.26 -13.02 -31.75
C GLU A 156 0.26 -14.13 -31.37
N GLN A 157 0.45 -14.76 -30.21
CA GLN A 157 -0.50 -15.75 -29.69
C GLN A 157 -1.90 -15.16 -29.49
N PHE A 158 -1.98 -13.94 -28.98
CA PHE A 158 -3.26 -13.26 -28.81
C PHE A 158 -3.93 -12.81 -30.11
N LYS A 159 -3.23 -12.71 -31.26
CA LYS A 159 -3.85 -12.27 -32.52
C LYS A 159 -5.03 -13.16 -32.92
N ARG A 160 -4.83 -14.47 -32.92
CA ARG A 160 -5.87 -15.46 -33.25
C ARG A 160 -7.10 -15.35 -32.34
N TYR A 161 -6.86 -15.12 -31.06
CA TYR A 161 -7.94 -14.89 -30.10
C TYR A 161 -8.65 -13.55 -30.35
N SER A 162 -7.88 -12.50 -30.65
CA SER A 162 -8.38 -11.14 -30.81
C SER A 162 -9.33 -10.99 -32.01
N GLU A 163 -9.06 -11.72 -33.10
CA GLU A 163 -9.92 -11.80 -34.28
C GLU A 163 -11.31 -12.37 -33.95
N LYS A 164 -11.36 -13.38 -33.07
CA LYS A 164 -12.62 -14.04 -32.68
C LYS A 164 -13.53 -13.15 -31.82
N TRP A 165 -12.95 -12.22 -31.06
CA TRP A 165 -13.67 -11.41 -30.06
C TRP A 165 -13.71 -9.91 -30.38
N ASN A 166 -13.42 -9.52 -31.63
CA ASN A 166 -13.42 -8.13 -32.08
C ASN A 166 -12.59 -7.20 -31.18
N THR A 167 -11.42 -7.67 -30.75
CA THR A 167 -10.43 -6.91 -29.96
C THR A 167 -9.08 -6.93 -30.70
N THR A 168 -8.09 -6.20 -30.20
CA THR A 168 -6.70 -6.30 -30.69
C THR A 168 -5.80 -6.89 -29.61
N SER A 169 -4.66 -7.47 -30.02
CA SER A 169 -3.64 -7.92 -29.07
C SER A 169 -3.09 -6.75 -28.25
N GLU A 170 -2.90 -5.57 -28.84
CA GLU A 170 -2.48 -4.36 -28.12
C GLU A 170 -3.45 -3.96 -27.01
N GLU A 171 -4.76 -4.02 -27.29
CA GLU A 171 -5.79 -3.71 -26.30
C GLU A 171 -5.80 -4.73 -25.15
N LEU A 172 -5.53 -6.01 -25.44
CA LEU A 172 -5.36 -7.03 -24.41
C LEU A 172 -4.14 -6.75 -23.54
N MET A 173 -2.99 -6.44 -24.14
CA MET A 173 -1.77 -6.08 -23.39
C MET A 173 -1.98 -4.86 -22.51
N ARG A 174 -2.71 -3.85 -23.01
CA ARG A 174 -3.08 -2.64 -22.25
C ARG A 174 -3.99 -2.99 -21.07
N LYS A 175 -4.95 -3.91 -21.24
CA LYS A 175 -5.81 -4.39 -20.15
C LYS A 175 -5.01 -5.13 -19.08
N PHE A 176 -4.08 -6.01 -19.47
CA PHE A 176 -3.20 -6.67 -18.49
C PHE A 176 -2.33 -5.67 -17.73
N GLN A 177 -1.81 -4.64 -18.40
CA GLN A 177 -1.09 -3.56 -17.73
C GLN A 177 -1.99 -2.80 -16.74
N LEU A 178 -3.22 -2.49 -17.13
CA LEU A 178 -4.19 -1.84 -16.24
C LEU A 178 -4.49 -2.69 -15.02
N TRP A 179 -4.75 -3.99 -15.20
CA TRP A 179 -5.01 -4.92 -14.10
C TRP A 179 -3.78 -5.08 -13.20
N ALA A 180 -2.58 -5.19 -13.76
CA ALA A 180 -1.34 -5.19 -12.99
C ALA A 180 -1.20 -3.94 -12.11
N ASN A 181 -1.56 -2.76 -12.64
CA ASN A 181 -1.58 -1.49 -11.89
C ASN A 181 -2.71 -1.41 -10.84
N ILE A 182 -3.72 -2.26 -10.90
CA ILE A 182 -4.77 -2.32 -9.86
C ILE A 182 -4.33 -3.27 -8.74
N ILE A 183 -3.76 -4.43 -9.10
CA ILE A 183 -3.45 -5.48 -8.13
C ILE A 183 -2.08 -5.34 -7.47
N TRP A 184 -1.19 -4.46 -7.97
CA TRP A 184 0.22 -4.38 -7.55
C TRP A 184 0.45 -4.31 -6.04
N ALA A 185 -0.47 -3.68 -5.31
CA ALA A 185 -0.37 -3.50 -3.87
C ALA A 185 -0.40 -4.83 -3.12
N ILE A 186 -1.17 -5.82 -3.60
CA ILE A 186 -1.25 -7.17 -3.04
C ILE A 186 -0.34 -8.11 -3.84
N GLY A 187 -0.42 -8.04 -5.17
CA GLY A 187 0.27 -8.93 -6.10
C GLY A 187 -0.37 -10.32 -6.18
N ALA A 188 0.24 -11.20 -6.96
CA ALA A 188 -0.13 -12.61 -7.00
C ALA A 188 0.27 -13.34 -5.69
N ARG A 189 -0.35 -14.49 -5.42
CA ARG A 189 -0.01 -15.33 -4.28
C ARG A 189 1.37 -15.99 -4.46
N GLU A 190 2.14 -16.10 -3.37
CA GLU A 190 3.40 -16.88 -3.30
C GLU A 190 4.42 -16.55 -4.41
N THR A 191 4.50 -15.27 -4.79
CA THR A 191 5.40 -14.76 -5.83
C THR A 191 6.78 -14.36 -5.28
N GLU A 192 7.79 -14.38 -6.15
CA GLU A 192 9.11 -13.79 -5.92
C GLU A 192 9.04 -12.28 -5.63
N TYR A 193 8.07 -11.57 -6.21
CA TYR A 193 7.90 -10.11 -6.08
C TYR A 193 6.54 -9.77 -5.45
N PRO A 194 6.37 -9.96 -4.12
CA PRO A 194 5.11 -9.70 -3.45
C PRO A 194 4.77 -8.21 -3.45
N GLY A 195 3.48 -7.89 -3.49
CA GLY A 195 2.99 -6.52 -3.35
C GLY A 195 3.34 -5.89 -2.00
N TYR A 196 3.33 -4.56 -1.95
CA TYR A 196 3.69 -3.80 -0.75
C TYR A 196 2.85 -4.17 0.49
N LEU A 197 1.54 -4.41 0.33
CA LEU A 197 0.66 -4.80 1.43
C LEU A 197 0.97 -6.22 1.92
N THR A 198 1.28 -7.15 1.01
CA THR A 198 1.72 -8.50 1.36
C THR A 198 3.04 -8.47 2.12
N GLN A 199 3.99 -7.64 1.69
CA GLN A 199 5.24 -7.41 2.44
C GLN A 199 4.97 -6.80 3.82
N THR A 200 4.06 -5.82 3.90
CA THR A 200 3.69 -5.16 5.16
C THR A 200 3.05 -6.16 6.13
N TYR A 201 2.17 -7.03 5.63
CA TYR A 201 1.59 -8.13 6.39
C TYR A 201 2.67 -9.05 6.96
N SER A 202 3.62 -9.51 6.13
CA SER A 202 4.74 -10.34 6.59
C SER A 202 5.58 -9.65 7.65
N ASN A 203 5.83 -8.34 7.50
CA ASN A 203 6.56 -7.56 8.50
C ASN A 203 5.79 -7.42 9.82
N ILE A 204 4.46 -7.30 9.78
CA ILE A 204 3.62 -7.28 10.99
C ILE A 204 3.72 -8.64 11.71
N GLN A 205 3.68 -9.76 10.98
CA GLN A 205 3.85 -11.09 11.56
C GLN A 205 5.23 -11.26 12.23
N LEU A 206 6.30 -10.87 11.53
CA LEU A 206 7.65 -10.90 12.09
C LEU A 206 7.76 -10.03 13.35
N MET A 207 7.23 -8.81 13.32
CA MET A 207 7.22 -7.92 14.48
C MET A 207 6.46 -8.53 15.66
N ILE A 208 5.31 -9.17 15.42
CA ILE A 208 4.54 -9.86 16.47
C ILE A 208 5.41 -10.93 17.15
N ASP A 209 6.11 -11.74 16.38
CA ASP A 209 6.93 -12.83 16.89
C ASP A 209 8.17 -12.32 17.64
N GLU A 210 8.84 -11.29 17.12
CA GLU A 210 9.95 -10.60 17.79
C GLU A 210 9.52 -9.99 19.14
N ILE A 211 8.37 -9.31 19.17
CA ILE A 211 7.83 -8.75 20.42
C ILE A 211 7.50 -9.86 21.41
N LYS A 212 6.85 -10.96 20.98
CA LYS A 212 6.56 -12.11 21.86
C LYS A 212 7.84 -12.68 22.48
N GLU A 213 8.88 -12.88 21.67
CA GLU A 213 10.15 -13.43 22.14
C GLU A 213 10.84 -12.48 23.13
N HIS A 214 10.79 -11.17 22.87
CA HIS A 214 11.34 -10.17 23.77
C HIS A 214 10.57 -10.11 25.09
N LEU A 215 9.23 -10.04 25.06
CA LEU A 215 8.39 -9.95 26.26
C LEU A 215 8.52 -11.16 27.19
N ALA A 216 8.82 -12.34 26.67
CA ALA A 216 9.06 -13.53 27.48
C ALA A 216 10.21 -13.37 28.49
N LYS A 217 11.11 -12.39 28.26
CA LYS A 217 12.29 -12.10 29.09
C LYS A 217 12.05 -10.91 30.04
N GLU A 218 10.93 -10.21 29.91
CA GLU A 218 10.64 -8.94 30.61
C GLU A 218 9.77 -9.14 31.86
N PRO A 219 9.79 -8.17 32.82
CA PRO A 219 8.91 -8.20 33.98
C PRO A 219 7.41 -8.18 33.64
N PRO A 220 6.52 -8.66 34.54
CA PRO A 220 5.08 -8.75 34.28
C PRO A 220 4.42 -7.42 33.87
N GLU A 221 4.86 -6.26 34.38
CA GLU A 221 4.28 -4.97 34.00
C GLU A 221 4.53 -4.62 32.52
N VAL A 222 5.73 -4.91 32.03
CA VAL A 222 6.13 -4.68 30.63
C VAL A 222 5.42 -5.67 29.71
N GLN A 223 5.28 -6.93 30.16
CA GLN A 223 4.49 -7.94 29.44
C GLN A 223 3.04 -7.50 29.23
N PHE A 224 2.40 -6.86 30.21
CA PHE A 224 1.02 -6.41 30.09
C PHE A 224 0.85 -5.38 28.96
N VAL A 225 1.72 -4.37 28.89
CA VAL A 225 1.67 -3.35 27.84
C VAL A 225 1.95 -3.97 26.46
N GLY A 226 2.97 -4.82 26.38
CA GLY A 226 3.34 -5.48 25.13
C GLY A 226 2.27 -6.43 24.59
N ARG A 227 1.49 -7.08 25.46
CA ARG A 227 0.34 -7.92 25.04
C ARG A 227 -0.72 -7.12 24.30
N GLY A 228 -1.04 -5.92 24.74
CA GLY A 228 -2.00 -5.06 24.04
C GLY A 228 -1.56 -4.71 22.61
N VAL A 229 -0.26 -4.49 22.41
CA VAL A 229 0.31 -4.24 21.07
C VAL A 229 0.21 -5.50 20.21
N ILE A 230 0.56 -6.67 20.76
CA ILE A 230 0.45 -7.95 20.05
C ILE A 230 -1.00 -8.24 19.64
N GLU A 231 -1.96 -8.05 20.55
CA GLU A 231 -3.38 -8.30 20.27
C GLU A 231 -3.91 -7.41 19.14
N ALA A 232 -3.58 -6.11 19.16
CA ALA A 232 -3.98 -5.18 18.10
C ALA A 232 -3.33 -5.51 16.75
N ALA A 233 -2.04 -5.86 16.75
CA ALA A 233 -1.32 -6.26 15.55
C ALA A 233 -1.85 -7.59 14.98
N ALA A 234 -2.15 -8.57 15.85
CA ALA A 234 -2.72 -9.85 15.45
C ALA A 234 -4.11 -9.68 14.81
N LEU A 235 -5.00 -8.88 15.43
CA LEU A 235 -6.30 -8.57 14.85
C LEU A 235 -6.17 -7.90 13.47
N THR A 236 -5.24 -6.94 13.35
CA THR A 236 -4.95 -6.27 12.07
C THR A 236 -4.49 -7.28 11.02
N SER A 237 -3.61 -8.21 11.42
CA SER A 237 -3.10 -9.24 10.54
C SER A 237 -4.17 -10.23 10.09
N ASP A 238 -5.06 -10.64 10.99
CA ASP A 238 -6.16 -11.56 10.66
C ASP A 238 -7.15 -10.92 9.66
N ILE A 239 -7.45 -9.63 9.84
CA ILE A 239 -8.27 -8.87 8.88
C ILE A 239 -7.54 -8.78 7.54
N ALA A 240 -6.27 -8.41 7.54
CA ALA A 240 -5.49 -8.26 6.31
C ALA A 240 -5.41 -9.59 5.53
N LEU A 241 -5.14 -10.72 6.20
CA LEU A 241 -5.10 -12.03 5.57
C LEU A 241 -6.44 -12.39 4.94
N ARG A 242 -7.56 -12.17 5.65
CA ARG A 242 -8.90 -12.46 5.13
C ARG A 242 -9.21 -11.66 3.85
N GLU A 243 -8.88 -10.37 3.84
CA GLU A 243 -9.12 -9.53 2.66
C GLU A 243 -8.19 -9.91 1.49
N MET A 244 -6.92 -10.24 1.77
CA MET A 244 -5.99 -10.74 0.74
C MET A 244 -6.44 -12.09 0.16
N ASP A 245 -6.87 -13.03 1.02
CA ASP A 245 -7.44 -14.31 0.59
C ASP A 245 -8.72 -14.13 -0.22
N ALA A 246 -9.55 -13.12 0.07
CA ALA A 246 -10.71 -12.79 -0.76
C ALA A 246 -10.29 -12.27 -2.14
N CYS A 247 -9.21 -11.50 -2.24
CA CYS A 247 -8.65 -11.07 -3.52
C CYS A 247 -8.06 -12.25 -4.32
N TRP A 248 -7.34 -13.16 -3.66
CA TRP A 248 -6.77 -14.35 -4.30
C TRP A 248 -7.76 -15.49 -4.51
N GLY A 249 -8.91 -15.48 -3.83
CA GLY A 249 -9.92 -16.53 -3.95
C GLY A 249 -10.44 -16.71 -5.38
N TYR A 250 -10.36 -15.65 -6.19
CA TYR A 250 -10.67 -15.68 -7.62
C TYR A 250 -9.57 -16.33 -8.48
N GLU A 251 -8.38 -16.63 -7.94
CA GLU A 251 -7.32 -17.37 -8.64
C GLU A 251 -7.62 -18.89 -8.73
N ILE A 252 -8.48 -19.43 -7.87
CA ILE A 252 -8.75 -20.88 -7.77
C ILE A 252 -9.86 -21.34 -8.73
N ASP A 253 -10.78 -20.44 -9.13
CA ASP A 253 -12.00 -20.79 -9.91
C ASP A 253 -11.92 -20.47 -11.42
N LEU A 254 -10.74 -20.21 -11.99
CA LEU A 254 -10.54 -19.93 -13.42
C LEU A 254 -9.30 -20.60 -13.99
#